data_AF-A0A4Q0ZTB8-F1
#
_entry.id   AF-A0A4Q0ZTB8-F1
#
_cell.length_a   1.000
_cell.length_b   1.000
_cell.length_c   1.000
_cell.angle_alpha   90.00
_cell.angle_beta   90.00
_cell.angle_gamma   90.00
#
_symmetry.space_group_name_H-M   'P 1'
#
loop_
_entity.id
_entity.type
_entity.pdbx_description
1 polymer ?
#
loop_
_entity_poly.entity_id
_entity_poly.type
_entity_poly.pdbx_seq_one_letter_code
_entity_poly.pdbx_strand_id
1 'polypeptide(L)'
;MVNFILFILGVIGIVIFGTIVFLVQIVRKPFKNESLKKYFLALAIGLDQLGGSIIYGLEDWCISSVAYYDAEHGKNVWFMRLINFLFNDKEHCKKSYENEFKKLGVKPIR
;
A
#
# COMPACT_ATOMS: atom_id res chain seq x y z
N MET A 1 -14.87 -17.80 -21.12
CA MET A 1 -13.70 -18.68 -20.87
C MET A 1 -12.37 -18.01 -21.18
N VAL A 2 -12.18 -17.42 -22.36
CA VAL A 2 -10.91 -16.73 -22.73
C VAL A 2 -10.51 -15.64 -21.72
N ASN A 3 -11.44 -14.80 -21.27
CA ASN A 3 -11.15 -13.75 -20.28
C ASN A 3 -10.70 -14.31 -18.91
N PHE A 4 -11.21 -15.47 -18.51
CA PHE A 4 -10.82 -16.13 -17.26
C PHE A 4 -9.42 -16.75 -17.36
N ILE A 5 -9.08 -17.34 -18.51
CA ILE A 5 -7.74 -17.87 -18.79
C ILE A 5 -6.71 -16.72 -18.82
N LEU A 6 -7.03 -15.61 -19.49
CA LEU A 6 -6.16 -14.42 -19.52
C LEU A 6 -5.96 -13.83 -18.12
N PHE A 7 -7.01 -13.80 -17.29
CA PHE A 7 -6.89 -13.39 -15.89
C PHE A 7 -5.95 -14.30 -15.10
N ILE A 8 -6.10 -15.63 -15.22
CA ILE A 8 -5.22 -16.60 -14.55
C ILE A 8 -3.77 -16.44 -15.02
N LEU A 9 -3.54 -16.31 -16.32
CA LEU A 9 -2.21 -16.09 -16.88
C LEU A 9 -1.60 -14.77 -16.39
N GLY A 10 -2.41 -13.72 -16.26
CA GLY A 10 -1.99 -12.45 -15.67
C GLY A 10 -1.56 -12.61 -14.21
N VAL A 11 -2.34 -13.32 -13.39
CA VAL A 11 -1.99 -13.60 -11.99
C VAL A 11 -0.71 -14.42 -11.89
N ILE A 12 -0.58 -15.48 -12.69
CA ILE A 12 0.64 -16.31 -12.74
C ILE A 12 1.84 -15.46 -13.15
N GLY A 13 1.69 -14.61 -14.17
CA GLY A 13 2.73 -13.69 -14.61
C GLY A 13 3.20 -12.76 -13.50
N ILE A 14 2.26 -12.17 -12.75
CA ILE A 14 2.58 -11.31 -11.60
C ILE A 14 3.34 -12.08 -10.51
N VAL A 15 2.91 -13.30 -10.19
CA VAL A 15 3.56 -14.13 -9.16
C VAL A 15 4.97 -14.50 -9.57
N ILE A 16 5.16 -14.97 -10.81
CA ILE A 16 6.48 -15.35 -11.33
C ILE A 16 7.39 -14.13 -11.38
N PHE A 17 6.92 -13.01 -11.96
CA PHE A 17 7.72 -11.81 -12.11
C PHE A 17 8.07 -11.19 -10.75
N GLY A 18 7.11 -11.15 -9.82
CA GLY A 18 7.33 -10.71 -8.43
C GLY A 18 8.38 -11.56 -7.72
N THR A 19 8.35 -12.88 -7.91
CA THR A 19 9.34 -13.80 -7.34
C THR A 19 10.74 -13.56 -7.93
N ILE A 20 10.84 -13.37 -9.25
CA ILE A 20 12.13 -13.06 -9.91
C ILE A 20 12.69 -11.73 -9.39
N VAL A 21 11.88 -10.68 -9.33
CA VAL A 21 12.30 -9.37 -8.80
C VAL A 21 12.74 -9.50 -7.34
N PHE A 22 12.00 -10.25 -6.52
CA PHE A 22 12.36 -10.49 -5.11
C PHE A 22 13.72 -11.20 -4.98
N LEU A 23 13.96 -12.25 -5.76
CA LEU A 23 15.25 -12.96 -5.78
C LEU A 23 16.40 -12.06 -6.22
N VAL A 24 16.21 -11.27 -7.28
CA VAL A 24 17.20 -10.28 -7.73
C VAL A 24 17.51 -9.26 -6.62
N GLN A 25 16.49 -8.79 -5.91
CA GLN A 25 16.67 -7.84 -4.81
C GLN A 25 17.38 -8.46 -3.60
N ILE A 26 17.09 -9.71 -3.24
CA ILE A 26 17.83 -10.43 -2.20
C ILE A 26 19.30 -10.56 -2.57
N VAL A 27 19.61 -10.96 -3.81
CA VAL A 27 20.99 -11.13 -4.27
C VAL A 27 21.73 -9.79 -4.34
N ARG A 28 21.06 -8.70 -4.72
CA ARG A 28 21.66 -7.35 -4.76
C ARG A 28 21.93 -6.74 -3.38
N LYS A 29 21.12 -7.08 -2.37
CA LYS A 29 21.18 -6.45 -1.05
C LYS A 29 22.47 -6.67 -0.25
N PRO A 30 23.12 -7.86 -0.20
CA PRO A 30 24.40 -8.01 0.48
C PRO A 30 25.49 -7.12 -0.12
N PHE A 31 25.42 -6.81 -1.43
CA PHE A 31 26.35 -5.89 -2.08
C PHE A 31 26.11 -4.41 -1.73
N LYS A 32 24.94 -4.03 -1.21
CA LYS A 32 24.56 -2.64 -0.89
C LYS A 32 24.40 -2.35 0.61
N ASN A 33 24.58 -3.34 1.50
CA ASN A 33 24.34 -3.21 2.95
C ASN A 33 22.94 -2.62 3.30
N GLU A 34 21.92 -2.85 2.46
CA GLU A 34 20.59 -2.31 2.70
C GLU A 34 19.71 -3.22 3.55
N SER A 35 19.11 -2.67 4.60
CA SER A 35 18.22 -3.40 5.52
C SER A 35 17.01 -4.01 4.80
N LEU A 36 16.72 -5.29 5.05
CA LEU A 36 15.49 -5.97 4.60
C LEU A 36 14.22 -5.21 5.01
N LYS A 37 14.25 -4.54 6.17
CA LYS A 37 13.13 -3.73 6.68
C LYS A 37 12.66 -2.66 5.70
N LYS A 38 13.58 -1.96 5.02
CA LYS A 38 13.23 -0.91 4.04
C LYS A 38 12.48 -1.47 2.82
N TYR A 39 12.78 -2.71 2.42
CA TYR A 39 12.13 -3.34 1.28
C TYR A 39 10.71 -3.78 1.62
N PHE A 40 10.52 -4.46 2.75
CA PHE A 40 9.18 -4.81 3.21
C PHE A 40 8.33 -3.59 3.51
N LEU A 41 8.93 -2.51 4.02
CA LEU A 41 8.24 -1.24 4.18
C LEU A 41 7.78 -0.67 2.83
N ALA A 42 8.64 -0.67 1.81
CA ALA A 42 8.27 -0.21 0.47
C ALA A 42 7.14 -1.06 -0.16
N LEU A 43 7.19 -2.39 0.02
CA LEU A 43 6.11 -3.28 -0.41
C LEU A 43 4.80 -2.98 0.32
N ALA A 44 4.84 -2.78 1.65
CA ALA A 44 3.65 -2.46 2.43
C ALA A 44 3.02 -1.13 2.00
N ILE A 45 3.83 -0.09 1.77
CA ILE A 45 3.36 1.20 1.25
C ILE A 45 2.75 1.02 -0.15
N GLY A 46 3.41 0.27 -1.04
CA GLY A 46 2.89 0.03 -2.39
C GLY A 46 1.55 -0.70 -2.40
N LEU A 47 1.36 -1.68 -1.51
CA LEU A 47 0.07 -2.37 -1.35
C LEU A 47 -1.01 -1.44 -0.78
N ASP A 48 -0.66 -0.57 0.15
CA ASP A 48 -1.57 0.42 0.74
C ASP A 48 -2.04 1.45 -0.31
N GLN A 49 -1.13 1.90 -1.20
CA GLN A 49 -1.47 2.78 -2.33
C GLN A 49 -2.32 2.08 -3.39
N LEU A 50 -1.96 0.84 -3.76
CA LEU A 50 -2.76 0.02 -4.68
C LEU A 50 -4.18 -0.16 -4.16
N GLY A 51 -4.30 -0.43 -2.86
CA GLY A 51 -5.59 -0.52 -2.21
C GLY A 51 -6.38 0.78 -2.29
N GLY A 52 -5.73 1.94 -2.17
CA GLY A 52 -6.35 3.25 -2.27
C GLY A 52 -6.95 3.48 -3.65
N SER A 53 -6.21 3.09 -4.68
CA SER A 53 -6.64 3.14 -6.07
C SER A 53 -7.82 2.20 -6.33
N ILE A 54 -7.79 0.96 -5.82
CA ILE A 54 -8.85 -0.02 -6.05
C ILE A 54 -10.14 0.33 -5.30
N ILE A 55 -10.04 0.70 -4.02
CA ILE A 55 -11.22 0.90 -3.16
C ILE A 55 -11.84 2.27 -3.37
N TYR A 56 -11.01 3.30 -3.55
CA TYR A 56 -11.45 4.69 -3.56
C TYR A 56 -11.22 5.40 -4.90
N GLY A 57 -10.56 4.78 -5.88
CA GLY A 57 -10.22 5.43 -7.15
C GLY A 57 -9.15 6.52 -7.01
N LEU A 58 -8.40 6.54 -5.90
CA LEU A 58 -7.39 7.55 -5.61
C LEU A 58 -6.00 6.98 -5.90
N GLU A 59 -5.34 7.47 -6.95
CA GLU A 59 -4.02 6.99 -7.37
C GLU A 59 -2.90 7.46 -6.43
N ASP A 60 -3.01 8.69 -5.93
CA ASP A 60 -1.97 9.32 -5.12
C ASP A 60 -2.10 9.07 -3.61
N TRP A 61 -3.19 8.44 -3.16
CA TRP A 61 -3.51 8.27 -1.75
C TRP A 61 -3.49 6.81 -1.30
N CYS A 62 -2.88 6.54 -0.15
CA CYS A 62 -2.99 5.25 0.53
C CYS A 62 -4.38 5.04 1.17
N ILE A 63 -4.83 3.78 1.28
CA ILE A 63 -6.04 3.44 2.05
C ILE A 63 -5.92 3.99 3.47
N SER A 64 -4.77 3.80 4.11
CA SER A 64 -4.54 4.23 5.49
C SER A 64 -4.78 5.73 5.70
N SER A 65 -4.33 6.58 4.78
CA SER A 65 -4.55 8.03 4.80
C SER A 65 -6.02 8.39 4.62
N VAL A 66 -6.67 7.72 3.67
CA VAL A 66 -8.08 7.92 3.35
C VAL A 66 -8.97 7.47 4.51
N ALA A 67 -8.61 6.39 5.19
CA ALA A 67 -9.29 5.90 6.39
C ALA A 67 -9.17 6.87 7.56
N TYR A 68 -8.01 7.53 7.73
CA TYR A 68 -7.85 8.60 8.72
C TYR A 68 -8.74 9.80 8.38
N TYR A 69 -8.72 10.26 7.14
CA TYR A 69 -9.54 11.37 6.68
C TYR A 69 -11.04 11.12 6.91
N ASP A 70 -11.52 9.93 6.56
CA ASP A 70 -12.91 9.54 6.84
C ASP A 70 -13.22 9.58 8.34
N ALA A 71 -12.32 9.03 9.18
CA ALA A 71 -12.50 8.98 10.62
C ALA A 71 -12.55 10.38 11.25
N GLU A 72 -11.76 11.34 10.77
CA GLU A 72 -11.84 12.75 11.20
C GLU A 72 -13.19 13.39 10.86
N HIS A 73 -13.84 12.96 9.78
CA HIS A 73 -15.18 13.41 9.39
C HIS A 73 -16.30 12.53 9.97
N GLY A 74 -15.99 11.69 10.97
CA GLY A 74 -16.95 10.84 11.66
C GLY A 74 -17.40 9.60 10.87
N LYS A 75 -16.72 9.23 9.78
CA LYS A 75 -17.04 8.09 8.93
C LYS A 75 -16.02 6.96 9.11
N ASN A 76 -16.45 5.71 8.96
CA ASN A 76 -15.56 4.53 8.84
C ASN A 76 -14.45 4.41 9.93
N VAL A 77 -14.70 4.88 11.16
CA VAL A 77 -13.72 4.86 12.27
C VAL A 77 -13.22 3.44 12.57
N TRP A 78 -14.09 2.43 12.39
CA TRP A 78 -13.74 1.02 12.55
C TRP A 78 -12.65 0.58 11.56
N PHE A 79 -12.68 1.11 10.34
CA PHE A 79 -11.74 0.75 9.28
C PHE A 79 -10.34 1.33 9.56
N MET A 80 -10.27 2.58 10.02
CA MET A 80 -9.02 3.16 10.52
C MET A 80 -8.43 2.33 11.67
N ARG A 81 -9.25 1.91 12.64
CA ARG A 81 -8.79 1.07 13.76
C ARG A 81 -8.28 -0.29 13.31
N LEU A 82 -8.94 -0.90 12.32
CA LEU A 82 -8.50 -2.17 11.72
C LEU A 82 -7.11 -2.03 11.08
N ILE A 83 -6.90 -0.98 10.27
CA ILE A 83 -5.61 -0.75 9.60
C ILE A 83 -4.51 -0.47 10.63
N ASN A 84 -4.76 0.42 11.60
CA ASN A 84 -3.81 0.68 12.69
C ASN A 84 -3.44 -0.62 13.46
N PHE A 85 -4.40 -1.52 13.66
CA PHE A 85 -4.14 -2.83 14.28
C PHE A 85 -3.28 -3.73 13.39
N LEU A 86 -3.57 -3.84 12.09
CA LEU A 86 -2.80 -4.65 11.15
C LEU A 86 -1.33 -4.21 11.06
N PHE A 87 -1.08 -2.90 11.14
CA PHE A 87 0.27 -2.34 11.16
C PHE A 87 0.91 -2.31 12.55
N ASN A 88 0.18 -2.74 13.59
CA ASN A 88 0.61 -2.70 14.99
C ASN A 88 1.12 -1.30 15.43
N ASP A 89 0.58 -0.23 14.85
CA ASP A 89 0.87 1.17 15.20
C ASP A 89 -0.46 1.95 15.26
N LYS A 90 -0.79 2.44 16.46
CA LYS A 90 -2.03 3.16 16.74
C LYS A 90 -2.16 4.47 15.96
N GLU A 91 -1.05 5.03 15.51
CA GLU A 91 -1.00 6.29 14.76
C GLU A 91 -0.64 6.08 13.29
N HIS A 92 -0.64 4.83 12.81
CA HIS A 92 -0.23 4.50 11.44
C HIS A 92 -0.99 5.32 10.40
N CYS A 93 -2.33 5.26 10.41
CA CYS A 93 -3.19 5.99 9.48
C CYS A 93 -3.01 7.51 9.57
N LYS A 94 -2.82 8.05 10.78
CA LYS A 94 -2.59 9.49 10.99
C LYS A 94 -1.27 9.94 10.38
N LYS A 95 -0.18 9.23 10.69
CA LYS A 95 1.15 9.51 10.14
C LYS A 95 1.16 9.37 8.62
N SER A 96 0.43 8.40 8.09
CA SER A 96 0.28 8.22 6.65
C SER A 96 -0.37 9.44 6.01
N TYR A 97 -1.53 9.86 6.55
CA TYR A 97 -2.25 11.05 6.08
C TYR A 97 -1.39 12.32 6.13
N GLU A 98 -0.73 12.59 7.27
CA GLU A 98 0.10 13.80 7.42
C GLU A 98 1.28 13.81 6.44
N ASN A 99 1.91 12.65 6.21
CA ASN A 99 3.02 12.54 5.27
C ASN A 99 2.57 12.73 3.81
N GLU A 100 1.41 12.19 3.42
CA GLU A 100 0.86 12.36 2.08
C GLU A 100 0.35 13.78 1.86
N PHE A 101 -0.37 14.34 2.83
CA PHE A 101 -0.85 15.72 2.78
C PHE A 101 0.31 16.71 2.64
N LYS A 102 1.43 16.49 3.34
CA LYS A 102 2.64 17.29 3.21
C LYS A 102 3.28 17.21 1.81
N LYS A 103 3.16 16.06 1.13
CA LYS A 103 3.71 15.85 -0.22
C LYS A 103 2.82 16.38 -1.32
N LEU A 104 1.51 16.14 -1.22
CA LEU A 104 0.53 16.44 -2.26
C LEU A 104 -0.06 17.85 -2.12
N GLY A 105 -0.12 18.38 -0.90
CA GLY A 105 -0.70 19.71 -0.61
C GLY A 105 -2.22 19.81 -0.84
N VAL A 106 -2.87 18.70 -1.17
CA VAL A 106 -4.32 18.60 -1.41
C VAL A 106 -4.93 17.59 -0.44
N LYS A 107 -6.25 17.62 -0.29
CA LYS A 107 -7.00 16.59 0.47
C LYS A 107 -7.43 15.47 -0.49
N PRO A 108 -7.72 14.25 0.00
CA PRO A 108 -8.34 13.23 -0.81
C PRO A 108 -9.76 13.69 -1.20
N ILE A 109 -9.97 13.98 -2.48
CA ILE A 109 -11.27 14.38 -3.04
C ILE A 109 -11.89 13.14 -3.67
N ARG A 110 -13.06 12.73 -3.16
CA ARG A 110 -13.88 11.67 -3.73
C ARG A 110 -15.04 12.26 -4.51
#